data_AF-Q63353-F1
#
_entry.id   AF-Q63353-F1
#
_cell.length_a   1.000
_cell.length_b   1.000
_cell.length_c   1.000
_cell.angle_alpha   90.00
_cell.angle_beta   90.00
_cell.angle_gamma   90.00
#
_symmetry.space_group_name_H-M   'P 1'
#
loop_
_entity.id
_entity.type
_entity.pdbx_description
1 polymer ?
#
loop_
_entity_poly.entity_id
_entity_poly.type
_entity_poly.pdbx_seq_one_letter_code
_entity_poly.pdbx_strand_id
1 'polypeptide(L)'
;LQRALSKANSEVAQWRTKYETDAIQRTEELEEAKKKLAQRLQDSEEQVEAVNAKCASLEKTKQRLQGEVEDLMVDVERANSLAAALDKKQRNFDKVLAEWKTKCEESQAELEAALKESRSLSTELFKLKNAYEG
;
A
#
# COMPACT_ATOMS: atom_id res chain seq x y z
N LEU A 1 -59.89 -15.60 77.27
CA LEU A 1 -58.96 -16.61 76.71
C LEU A 1 -59.32 -17.01 75.27
N GLN A 2 -60.52 -17.51 74.99
CA GLN A 2 -60.93 -17.96 73.64
C GLN A 2 -60.85 -16.87 72.54
N ARG A 3 -61.23 -15.62 72.85
CA ARG A 3 -61.14 -14.48 71.91
C ARG A 3 -59.70 -14.06 71.61
N ALA A 4 -58.80 -14.14 72.59
CA ALA A 4 -57.38 -13.82 72.40
C ALA A 4 -56.66 -14.88 71.56
N LEU A 5 -57.01 -16.17 71.78
CA LEU A 5 -56.50 -17.28 70.98
C LEU A 5 -56.93 -17.19 69.51
N SER A 6 -58.20 -16.85 69.25
CA SER A 6 -58.71 -16.65 67.89
C SER A 6 -57.97 -15.51 67.17
N LYS A 7 -57.72 -14.39 67.85
CA LYS A 7 -56.94 -13.27 67.30
C LYS A 7 -55.50 -13.67 66.99
N ALA A 8 -54.81 -14.34 67.92
CA ALA A 8 -53.45 -14.83 67.70
C ALA A 8 -53.37 -15.80 66.51
N ASN A 9 -54.35 -16.69 66.36
CA ASN A 9 -54.41 -17.60 65.21
C ASN A 9 -54.62 -16.85 63.88
N SER A 10 -55.47 -15.81 63.86
CA SER A 10 -55.65 -14.98 62.65
C SER A 10 -54.38 -14.21 62.29
N GLU A 11 -53.65 -13.69 63.27
CA GLU A 11 -52.38 -12.99 63.04
C GLU A 11 -51.33 -13.97 62.49
N VAL A 12 -51.21 -15.18 63.05
CA VAL A 12 -50.31 -16.22 62.55
C VAL A 12 -50.66 -16.63 61.12
N ALA A 13 -51.94 -16.80 60.79
CA ALA A 13 -52.37 -17.12 59.43
C ALA A 13 -52.02 -15.99 58.45
N GLN A 14 -52.28 -14.73 58.83
CA GLN A 14 -51.94 -13.56 58.03
C GLN A 14 -50.43 -13.44 57.79
N TRP A 15 -49.61 -13.66 58.82
CA TRP A 15 -48.16 -13.65 58.67
C TRP A 15 -47.68 -14.74 57.73
N ARG A 16 -48.19 -15.97 57.85
CA ARG A 16 -47.86 -17.06 56.93
C ARG A 16 -48.17 -16.72 55.47
N THR A 17 -49.39 -16.29 55.18
CA THR A 17 -49.77 -15.89 53.81
C THR A 17 -48.91 -14.73 53.30
N LYS A 18 -48.59 -13.75 54.14
CA LYS A 18 -47.71 -12.65 53.75
C LYS A 18 -46.31 -13.15 53.39
N TYR A 19 -45.71 -14.00 54.23
CA TYR A 19 -44.39 -14.56 53.96
C TYR A 19 -44.37 -15.45 52.71
N GLU A 20 -45.41 -16.24 52.49
CA GLU A 20 -45.55 -17.07 51.29
C GLU A 20 -45.61 -16.22 50.02
N THR A 21 -46.47 -15.19 50.00
CA THR A 21 -46.58 -14.27 48.84
C THR A 21 -45.29 -13.50 48.60
N ASP A 22 -44.69 -12.91 49.65
CA ASP A 22 -43.44 -12.14 49.52
C ASP A 22 -42.27 -13.03 49.03
N ALA A 23 -42.22 -14.29 49.48
CA ALA A 23 -41.19 -15.24 49.05
C ALA A 23 -41.37 -15.67 47.59
N ILE A 24 -42.62 -15.91 47.15
CA ILE A 24 -42.94 -16.22 45.75
C ILE A 24 -42.54 -15.04 44.86
N GLN A 25 -42.98 -13.82 45.19
CA GLN A 25 -42.67 -12.63 44.41
C GLN A 25 -41.16 -12.40 44.27
N ARG A 26 -40.40 -12.51 45.38
CA ARG A 26 -38.94 -12.38 45.33
C ARG A 26 -38.27 -13.44 44.46
N THR A 27 -38.80 -14.66 44.47
CA THR A 27 -38.28 -15.74 43.64
C THR A 27 -38.53 -15.46 42.16
N GLU A 28 -39.71 -14.97 41.81
CA GLU A 28 -40.06 -14.57 40.44
C GLU A 28 -39.19 -13.42 39.94
N GLU A 29 -38.99 -12.37 40.75
CA GLU A 29 -38.11 -11.25 40.44
C GLU A 29 -36.66 -11.71 40.21
N LEU A 30 -36.18 -12.65 41.03
CA LEU A 30 -34.84 -13.22 40.88
C LEU A 30 -34.70 -14.03 39.59
N GLU A 31 -35.70 -14.85 39.24
CA GLU A 31 -35.70 -15.62 37.99
C GLU A 31 -35.79 -14.71 36.76
N GLU A 32 -36.57 -13.65 36.81
CA GLU A 32 -36.59 -12.65 35.74
C GLU A 32 -35.24 -11.95 35.58
N ALA A 33 -34.60 -11.57 36.69
CA ALA A 33 -33.26 -10.97 36.67
C ALA A 33 -32.22 -11.92 36.09
N LYS A 34 -32.23 -13.20 36.50
CA LYS A 34 -31.36 -14.24 35.93
C LYS A 34 -31.57 -14.39 34.44
N LYS A 35 -32.83 -14.45 33.98
CA LYS A 35 -33.14 -14.56 32.54
C LYS A 35 -32.61 -13.36 31.75
N LYS A 36 -32.78 -12.14 32.27
CA LYS A 36 -32.23 -10.92 31.64
C LYS A 36 -30.71 -10.95 31.56
N LEU A 37 -30.03 -11.40 32.61
CA LEU A 37 -28.58 -11.51 32.62
C LEU A 37 -28.08 -12.59 31.65
N ALA A 38 -28.75 -13.74 31.59
CA ALA A 38 -28.42 -14.81 30.65
C ALA A 38 -28.55 -14.35 29.18
N GLN A 39 -29.62 -13.64 28.84
CA GLN A 39 -29.78 -13.08 27.49
C GLN A 39 -28.67 -12.09 27.15
N ARG A 40 -28.36 -11.16 28.07
CA ARG A 40 -27.30 -10.17 27.85
C ARG A 40 -25.92 -10.82 27.69
N LEU A 41 -25.67 -11.91 28.41
CA LEU A 41 -24.44 -12.68 28.28
C LEU A 41 -24.36 -13.30 26.87
N GLN A 42 -25.42 -13.98 26.43
CA GLN A 42 -25.49 -14.56 25.10
C GLN A 42 -25.28 -13.51 24.00
N ASP A 43 -25.99 -12.37 24.06
CA ASP A 43 -25.86 -11.29 23.08
C ASP A 43 -24.41 -10.75 23.04
N SER A 44 -23.76 -10.66 24.21
CA SER A 44 -22.37 -10.22 24.30
C SER A 44 -21.39 -11.25 23.75
N GLU A 45 -21.63 -12.55 23.96
CA GLU A 45 -20.81 -13.64 23.42
C GLU A 45 -20.89 -13.65 21.89
N GLU A 46 -22.09 -13.54 21.32
CA GLU A 46 -22.31 -13.46 19.88
C GLU A 46 -21.61 -12.23 19.25
N GLN A 47 -21.65 -11.08 19.94
CA GLN A 47 -20.92 -9.88 19.49
C GLN A 47 -19.40 -10.09 19.49
N VAL A 48 -18.86 -10.73 20.53
CA VAL A 48 -17.43 -11.04 20.63
C VAL A 48 -17.01 -11.97 19.50
N GLU A 49 -17.78 -13.02 19.22
CA GLU A 49 -17.51 -13.93 18.11
C GLU A 49 -17.52 -13.22 16.76
N ALA A 50 -18.52 -12.35 16.52
CA ALA A 50 -18.62 -11.57 15.29
C ALA A 50 -17.41 -10.64 15.10
N VAL A 51 -16.98 -9.94 16.16
CA VAL A 51 -15.80 -9.07 16.12
C VAL A 51 -14.53 -9.89 15.90
N ASN A 52 -14.37 -11.04 16.56
CA ASN A 52 -13.21 -11.91 16.37
C ASN A 52 -13.11 -12.43 14.93
N ALA A 53 -14.23 -12.85 14.33
CA ALA A 53 -14.27 -13.25 12.93
C ALA A 53 -13.86 -12.11 11.98
N LYS A 54 -14.33 -10.89 12.26
CA LYS A 54 -13.93 -9.69 11.50
C LYS A 54 -12.43 -9.39 11.65
N CYS A 55 -11.90 -9.46 12.87
CA CYS A 55 -10.47 -9.26 13.14
C CYS A 55 -9.61 -10.28 12.38
N ALA A 56 -9.99 -11.56 12.39
CA ALA A 56 -9.28 -12.60 11.65
C ALA A 56 -9.25 -12.34 10.13
N SER A 57 -10.38 -11.89 9.56
CA SER A 57 -10.47 -11.52 8.14
C SER A 57 -9.59 -10.31 7.80
N LEU A 58 -9.57 -9.30 8.67
CA LEU A 58 -8.72 -8.13 8.52
C LEU A 58 -7.24 -8.48 8.59
N GLU A 59 -6.82 -9.34 9.52
CA GLU A 59 -5.42 -9.76 9.62
C GLU A 59 -4.97 -10.54 8.39
N LYS A 60 -5.83 -11.41 7.84
CA LYS A 60 -5.56 -12.10 6.56
C LYS A 60 -5.41 -11.12 5.40
N THR A 61 -6.26 -10.10 5.35
CA THR A 61 -6.19 -9.06 4.31
C THR A 61 -4.92 -8.23 4.44
N LYS A 62 -4.55 -7.85 5.66
CA LYS A 62 -3.32 -7.13 5.97
C LYS A 62 -2.08 -7.91 5.54
N GLN A 63 -2.01 -9.20 5.87
CA GLN A 63 -0.89 -10.06 5.45
C GLN A 63 -0.77 -10.14 3.92
N ARG A 64 -1.89 -10.29 3.20
CA ARG A 64 -1.89 -10.27 1.73
C ARG A 64 -1.35 -8.95 1.18
N LEU A 65 -1.87 -7.82 1.68
CA LEU A 65 -1.43 -6.50 1.24
C LEU A 65 0.05 -6.25 1.57
N GLN A 66 0.54 -6.76 2.69
CA GLN A 66 1.95 -6.65 3.04
C GLN A 66 2.83 -7.41 2.04
N GLY A 67 2.45 -8.62 1.62
CA GLY A 67 3.13 -9.34 0.55
C GLY A 67 3.12 -8.58 -0.78
N GLU A 68 1.99 -7.99 -1.17
CA GLU A 68 1.90 -7.16 -2.38
C GLU A 68 2.82 -5.94 -2.34
N VAL A 69 2.99 -5.32 -1.16
CA VAL A 69 3.93 -4.20 -0.97
C VAL A 69 5.37 -4.67 -1.13
N GLU A 70 5.74 -5.81 -0.54
CA GLU A 70 7.10 -6.37 -0.65
C GLU A 70 7.45 -6.71 -2.11
N ASP A 71 6.52 -7.31 -2.86
CA ASP A 71 6.70 -7.61 -4.29
C ASP A 71 6.88 -6.33 -5.11
N LEU A 72 6.05 -5.30 -4.87
CA LEU A 72 6.17 -4.02 -5.56
C LEU A 72 7.48 -3.29 -5.25
N MET A 73 7.98 -3.39 -4.02
CA MET A 73 9.28 -2.83 -3.66
C MET A 73 10.41 -3.44 -4.50
N VAL A 74 10.41 -4.78 -4.67
CA VAL A 74 11.39 -5.47 -5.51
C VAL A 74 11.30 -5.01 -6.97
N ASP A 75 10.09 -4.84 -7.50
CA ASP A 75 9.89 -4.37 -8.86
C ASP A 75 10.38 -2.94 -9.07
N VAL A 76 10.17 -2.05 -8.09
CA VAL A 76 10.69 -0.68 -8.11
C VAL A 76 12.22 -0.67 -8.09
N GLU A 77 12.86 -1.47 -7.25
CA GLU A 77 14.32 -1.58 -7.20
C GLU A 77 14.90 -2.09 -8.53
N ARG A 78 14.24 -3.07 -9.15
CA ARG A 78 14.61 -3.58 -10.48
C ARG A 78 14.46 -2.50 -11.55
N ALA A 79 13.33 -1.78 -11.57
CA ALA A 79 13.07 -0.72 -12.54
C ALA A 79 14.10 0.42 -12.42
N ASN A 80 14.43 0.83 -11.20
CA ASN A 80 15.46 1.85 -10.95
C ASN A 80 16.85 1.40 -11.43
N SER A 81 17.20 0.13 -11.20
CA SER A 81 18.47 -0.45 -11.68
C SER A 81 18.54 -0.45 -13.21
N LEU A 82 17.44 -0.80 -13.89
CA LEU A 82 17.35 -0.77 -15.35
C LEU A 82 17.45 0.67 -15.89
N ALA A 83 16.77 1.63 -15.25
CA ALA A 83 16.84 3.04 -15.62
C ALA A 83 18.27 3.58 -15.52
N ALA A 84 18.98 3.30 -14.42
CA ALA A 84 20.38 3.69 -14.25
C ALA A 84 21.31 3.08 -15.31
N ALA A 85 21.07 1.82 -15.70
CA ALA A 85 21.83 1.18 -16.77
C ALA A 85 21.57 1.83 -18.14
N LEU A 86 20.31 2.19 -18.43
CA LEU A 86 19.94 2.90 -19.66
C LEU A 86 20.54 4.30 -19.71
N ASP A 87 20.51 5.05 -18.60
CA ASP A 87 21.14 6.38 -18.52
C ASP A 87 22.64 6.32 -18.79
N LYS A 88 23.34 5.31 -18.23
CA LYS A 88 24.76 5.09 -18.51
C LYS A 88 24.99 4.78 -19.99
N LYS A 89 24.14 3.95 -20.60
CA LYS A 89 24.23 3.62 -22.03
C LYS A 89 23.97 4.85 -22.91
N GLN A 90 22.99 5.68 -22.55
CA GLN A 90 22.67 6.92 -23.25
C GLN A 90 23.87 7.87 -23.25
N ARG A 91 24.48 8.13 -22.08
CA ARG A 91 25.68 8.98 -21.98
C ARG A 91 26.85 8.47 -22.83
N ASN A 92 27.03 7.16 -22.91
CA ASN A 92 28.05 6.57 -23.78
C ASN A 92 27.75 6.82 -25.27
N PHE A 93 26.48 6.69 -25.69
CA PHE A 93 26.09 7.01 -27.05
C PHE A 93 26.27 8.50 -27.37
N ASP A 94 25.87 9.39 -26.47
CA ASP A 94 26.04 10.83 -26.66
C ASP A 94 27.53 11.19 -26.83
N LYS A 95 28.41 10.57 -26.04
CA LYS A 95 29.87 10.74 -26.18
C LYS A 95 30.37 10.29 -27.56
N VAL A 96 30.00 9.08 -27.99
CA VAL A 96 30.42 8.53 -29.30
C VAL A 96 29.88 9.39 -30.45
N LEU A 97 28.63 9.86 -30.35
CA LEU A 97 28.05 10.77 -31.34
C LEU A 97 28.82 12.09 -31.44
N ALA A 98 29.21 12.66 -30.30
CA ALA A 98 30.02 13.87 -30.28
C ALA A 98 31.39 13.66 -30.95
N GLU A 99 32.08 12.57 -30.63
CA GLU A 99 33.38 12.22 -31.23
C GLU A 99 33.28 12.07 -32.76
N TRP A 100 32.25 11.37 -33.26
CA TRP A 100 32.03 11.22 -34.70
C TRP A 100 31.69 12.54 -35.38
N LYS A 101 30.92 13.40 -34.72
CA LYS A 101 30.60 14.72 -35.24
C LYS A 101 31.86 15.56 -35.44
N THR A 102 32.72 15.62 -34.42
CA THR A 102 34.02 16.32 -34.51
C THR A 102 34.88 15.76 -35.63
N LYS A 103 34.99 14.43 -35.74
CA LYS A 103 35.78 13.79 -36.80
C LYS A 103 35.27 14.12 -38.21
N CYS A 104 33.95 14.19 -38.39
CA CYS A 104 33.33 14.59 -39.65
C CYS A 104 33.64 16.07 -39.97
N GLU A 105 33.54 16.96 -38.98
CA GLU A 105 33.87 18.39 -39.12
C GLU A 105 35.35 18.58 -39.50
N GLU A 106 36.26 17.86 -38.86
CA GLU A 106 37.70 17.85 -39.18
C GLU A 106 37.97 17.34 -40.61
N SER A 107 37.39 16.19 -40.97
CA SER A 107 37.55 15.60 -42.31
C SER A 107 37.02 16.51 -43.41
N GLN A 108 35.91 17.22 -43.14
CA GLN A 108 35.35 18.21 -44.07
C GLN A 108 36.30 19.40 -44.26
N ALA A 109 36.90 19.91 -43.17
CA ALA A 109 37.87 21.00 -43.25
C ALA A 109 39.14 20.59 -44.02
N GLU A 110 39.65 19.37 -43.80
CA GLU A 110 40.79 18.82 -44.54
C GLU A 110 40.47 18.70 -46.04
N LEU A 111 39.28 18.21 -46.40
CA LEU A 111 38.83 18.12 -47.78
C LEU A 111 38.76 19.50 -48.45
N GLU A 112 38.21 20.51 -47.77
CA GLU A 112 38.14 21.88 -48.29
C GLU A 112 39.53 22.49 -48.51
N ALA A 113 40.47 22.24 -47.59
CA ALA A 113 41.87 22.66 -47.74
C ALA A 113 42.54 22.00 -48.94
N ALA A 114 42.41 20.68 -49.10
CA ALA A 114 42.97 19.93 -50.22
C ALA A 114 42.38 20.38 -51.57
N LEU A 115 41.08 20.64 -51.64
CA LEU A 115 40.43 21.17 -52.84
C LEU A 115 40.94 22.57 -53.20
N LYS A 116 41.15 23.43 -52.20
CA LYS A 116 41.72 24.77 -52.42
C LYS A 116 43.15 24.69 -52.97
N GLU A 117 43.99 23.83 -52.39
CA GLU A 117 45.36 23.61 -52.84
C GLU A 117 45.40 23.07 -54.27
N SER A 118 44.59 22.05 -54.58
CA SER A 118 44.47 21.47 -55.93
C SER A 118 44.10 22.53 -56.99
N ARG A 119 43.17 23.44 -56.67
CA ARG A 119 42.82 24.57 -57.55
C ARG A 119 43.97 25.55 -57.75
N SER A 120 44.74 25.84 -56.69
CA SER A 120 45.93 26.70 -56.77
C SER A 120 46.99 26.08 -57.69
N LEU A 121 47.34 24.82 -57.45
CA LEU A 121 48.31 24.07 -58.26
C LEU A 121 47.88 23.99 -59.73
N SER A 122 46.60 23.74 -60.00
CA SER A 122 46.06 23.72 -61.37
C SER A 122 46.24 25.08 -62.07
N THR A 123 46.04 26.18 -61.33
CA THR A 123 46.23 27.53 -61.84
C THR A 123 47.70 27.84 -62.14
N GLU A 124 48.62 27.43 -61.25
CA GLU A 124 50.06 27.58 -61.44
C GLU A 124 50.57 26.77 -62.64
N LEU A 125 50.12 25.52 -62.77
CA LEU A 125 50.47 24.64 -63.88
C LEU A 125 50.01 25.23 -65.22
N PHE A 126 48.79 25.78 -65.27
CA PHE A 126 48.30 26.50 -66.45
C PHE A 126 49.17 27.71 -66.81
N LYS A 127 49.56 28.53 -65.83
CA LYS A 127 50.46 29.67 -66.06
C LYS A 127 51.82 29.22 -66.57
N LEU A 128 52.39 28.18 -65.97
CA LEU A 128 53.69 27.64 -66.36
C LEU A 128 53.66 27.11 -67.80
N LYS A 129 52.60 26.38 -68.16
CA LYS A 129 52.40 25.86 -69.51
C LYS A 129 52.36 26.98 -70.55
N ASN A 130 51.57 28.03 -70.29
CA ASN A 130 51.52 29.19 -71.18
C ASN A 130 52.86 29.92 -71.31
N ALA A 131 53.68 29.95 -70.25
CA ALA A 131 55.01 30.55 -70.28
C ALA A 131 56.04 29.72 -71.06
N TYR A 132 55.83 28.41 -71.20
CA TYR A 132 56.69 27.51 -71.98
C TYR A 132 56.25 27.35 -73.44
N GLU A 133 54.96 27.55 -73.74
CA GLU A 133 54.40 27.46 -75.09
C GLU A 133 54.35 28.82 -75.84
N GLY A 134 54.70 29.92 -75.17
CA GLY A 134 54.70 31.29 -75.69
C GLY A 134 56.07 31.86 -76.05
#